data_AF-A0A7S2MW78-F1
#
_entry.id   AF-A0A7S2MW78-F1
#
_cell.length_a   1.000
_cell.length_b   1.000
_cell.length_c   1.000
_cell.angle_alpha   90.00
_cell.angle_beta   90.00
_cell.angle_gamma   90.00
#
_symmetry.space_group_name_H-M   'P 1'
#
loop_
_entity.id
_entity.type
_entity.pdbx_description
1 polymer ?
#
loop_
_entity_poly.entity_id
_entity_poly.type
_entity_poly.pdbx_seq_one_letter_code
_entity_poly.pdbx_strand_id
1 'polypeptide(L)'
;TAQGAACLVDRICTAFDLFLPEAAQLYSTYSSSYGRMPAALAAVSTVPEVKAHIARHETKYQIQLSAMLFRPVQRVCSYPLLVKEALRHTAPGSQMHDALSKLFVAVSGLTEQVNSNVRSLAEEHAIAMDALRKVNPLKMNKARAMQATQLISGTRRLVMEVGVEMRRVQLTDAPPSMPASSRSPSNFTSARTSISTFTSARTSAFTSARPSARASTHPSPYRTGPRSP
;
A
#
# COMPACT_ATOMS: atom_id res chain seq x y z
N THR A 1 39.31 -24.47 6.56
CA THR A 1 39.77 -23.79 7.80
C THR A 1 38.56 -23.23 8.53
N ALA A 2 38.28 -23.69 9.75
CA ALA A 2 37.07 -23.30 10.51
C ALA A 2 36.95 -21.78 10.75
N GLN A 3 38.08 -21.09 10.88
CA GLN A 3 38.15 -19.63 11.02
C GLN A 3 37.64 -18.85 9.78
N GLY A 4 37.82 -19.39 8.57
CA GLY A 4 37.32 -18.76 7.36
C GLY A 4 35.80 -18.79 7.25
N ALA A 5 35.18 -19.89 7.69
CA ALA A 5 33.73 -20.04 7.71
C ALA A 5 33.07 -19.11 8.74
N ALA A 6 33.68 -18.94 9.92
CA ALA A 6 33.22 -18.01 10.94
C ALA A 6 33.22 -16.56 10.45
N CYS A 7 34.30 -16.12 9.79
CA CYS A 7 34.39 -14.78 9.21
C CYS A 7 33.36 -14.54 8.09
N LEU A 8 33.07 -15.58 7.29
CA LEU A 8 32.06 -15.48 6.23
C LEU A 8 30.64 -15.34 6.79
N VAL A 9 30.27 -16.16 7.78
CA VAL A 9 28.95 -16.09 8.41
C VAL A 9 28.73 -14.73 9.06
N ASP A 10 29.74 -14.21 9.75
CA ASP A 10 29.67 -12.88 10.36
C ASP A 10 29.43 -11.77 9.32
N ARG A 11 30.11 -11.82 8.17
CA ARG A 11 29.88 -10.89 7.05
C ARG A 11 28.48 -11.03 6.45
N ILE A 12 27.97 -12.25 6.33
CA ILE A 12 26.61 -12.50 5.84
C ILE A 12 25.59 -11.89 6.81
N CYS A 13 25.70 -12.20 8.11
CA CYS A 13 24.82 -11.64 9.12
C CYS A 13 24.87 -10.10 9.14
N THR A 14 26.06 -9.52 9.11
CA THR A 14 26.25 -8.07 9.06
C THR A 14 25.60 -7.44 7.82
N ALA A 15 25.72 -8.09 6.66
CA ALA A 15 25.08 -7.62 5.44
C ALA A 15 23.56 -7.65 5.56
N PHE A 16 22.99 -8.74 6.11
CA PHE A 16 21.56 -8.81 6.34
C PHE A 16 21.08 -7.75 7.34
N ASP A 17 21.79 -7.52 8.44
CA ASP A 17 21.43 -6.49 9.42
C ASP A 17 21.41 -5.08 8.81
N LEU A 18 22.34 -4.78 7.90
CA LEU A 18 22.41 -3.49 7.22
C LEU A 18 21.25 -3.29 6.23
N PHE A 19 20.88 -4.33 5.46
CA PHE A 19 19.94 -4.20 4.35
C PHE A 19 18.50 -4.65 4.67
N LEU A 20 18.27 -5.41 5.75
CA LEU A 20 16.94 -5.93 6.09
C LEU A 20 15.86 -4.84 6.20
N PRO A 21 16.11 -3.71 6.91
CA PRO A 21 15.07 -2.71 7.13
C PRO A 21 14.59 -2.07 5.83
N GLU A 22 15.51 -1.74 4.93
CA GLU A 22 15.20 -1.18 3.62
C GLU A 22 14.55 -2.25 2.71
N ALA A 23 15.07 -3.48 2.74
CA ALA A 23 14.49 -4.59 2.01
C ALA A 23 13.02 -4.85 2.41
N ALA A 24 12.67 -4.73 3.71
CA ALA A 24 11.30 -4.89 4.18
C ALA A 24 10.33 -3.93 3.49
N GLN A 25 10.70 -2.65 3.37
CA GLN A 25 9.88 -1.66 2.71
C GLN A 25 9.77 -1.95 1.21
N LEU A 26 10.91 -2.24 0.56
CA LEU A 26 10.96 -2.50 -0.89
C LEU A 26 10.15 -3.74 -1.28
N TYR A 27 10.34 -4.86 -0.59
CA TYR A 27 9.62 -6.10 -0.86
C TYR A 27 8.14 -5.98 -0.52
N SER A 28 7.76 -5.23 0.52
CA SER A 28 6.36 -4.97 0.83
C SER A 28 5.65 -4.21 -0.29
N THR A 29 6.25 -3.11 -0.78
CA THR A 29 5.68 -2.31 -1.88
C THR A 29 5.63 -3.10 -3.19
N TYR A 30 6.68 -3.87 -3.50
CA TYR A 30 6.74 -4.69 -4.70
C TYR A 30 5.68 -5.80 -4.67
N SER A 31 5.66 -6.60 -3.59
CA SER A 31 4.80 -7.78 -3.47
C SER A 31 3.32 -7.42 -3.39
N SER A 32 2.98 -6.30 -2.74
CA SER A 32 1.59 -5.81 -2.71
C SER A 32 1.10 -5.34 -4.08
N SER A 33 1.98 -4.74 -4.89
CA SER A 33 1.65 -4.31 -6.25
C SER A 33 1.67 -5.46 -7.26
N TYR A 34 2.40 -6.54 -6.96
CA TYR A 34 2.55 -7.69 -7.85
C TYR A 34 1.22 -8.35 -8.23
N GLY A 35 0.23 -8.38 -7.33
CA GLY A 35 -1.10 -8.93 -7.65
C GLY A 35 -1.80 -8.28 -8.85
N ARG A 36 -1.47 -7.02 -9.15
CA ARG A 36 -2.01 -6.27 -10.32
C ARG A 36 -1.18 -6.44 -11.59
N MET A 37 0.02 -7.00 -11.48
CA MET A 37 0.97 -7.11 -12.59
C MET A 37 0.43 -7.94 -13.76
N PRO A 38 -0.21 -9.12 -13.58
CA PRO A 38 -0.70 -9.90 -14.72
C PRO A 38 -1.72 -9.14 -15.57
N ALA A 39 -2.63 -8.40 -14.93
CA ALA A 39 -3.61 -7.57 -15.62
C ALA A 39 -2.94 -6.38 -16.35
N ALA A 40 -1.93 -5.75 -15.73
CA ALA A 40 -1.16 -4.69 -16.36
C ALA A 40 -0.37 -5.19 -17.59
N LEU A 41 0.28 -6.36 -17.49
CA LEU A 41 0.97 -6.97 -18.63
C LEU A 41 0.00 -7.32 -19.76
N ALA A 42 -1.17 -7.86 -19.45
CA ALA A 42 -2.19 -8.15 -20.44
C ALA A 42 -2.66 -6.88 -21.17
N ALA A 43 -2.89 -5.78 -20.42
CA ALA A 43 -3.27 -4.49 -20.98
C ALA A 43 -2.18 -3.91 -21.89
N VAL A 44 -0.92 -3.94 -21.46
CA VAL A 44 0.21 -3.41 -22.24
C VAL A 44 0.51 -4.28 -23.47
N SER A 45 0.26 -5.59 -23.40
CA SER A 45 0.43 -6.54 -24.51
C SER A 45 -0.57 -6.36 -25.65
N THR A 46 -1.56 -5.46 -25.50
CA THR A 46 -2.45 -5.05 -26.59
C THR A 46 -1.73 -4.18 -27.62
N VAL A 47 -0.64 -3.51 -27.22
CA VAL A 47 0.18 -2.69 -28.12
C VAL A 47 1.17 -3.60 -28.87
N PRO A 48 1.09 -3.71 -30.21
CA PRO A 48 1.88 -4.68 -30.98
C PRO A 48 3.40 -4.48 -30.84
N GLU A 49 3.84 -3.22 -30.79
CA GLU A 49 5.27 -2.88 -30.61
C GLU A 49 5.81 -3.39 -29.28
N VAL A 50 5.05 -3.19 -28.20
CA VAL A 50 5.46 -3.63 -26.86
C VAL A 50 5.43 -5.16 -26.78
N LYS A 51 4.43 -5.80 -27.37
CA LYS A 51 4.35 -7.27 -27.45
C LYS A 51 5.55 -7.85 -28.21
N ALA A 52 5.92 -7.27 -29.34
CA ALA A 52 7.08 -7.70 -30.12
C ALA A 52 8.41 -7.46 -29.37
N HIS A 53 8.51 -6.36 -28.61
CA HIS A 53 9.66 -6.07 -27.77
C HIS A 53 9.80 -7.10 -26.64
N ILE A 54 8.72 -7.41 -25.92
CA ILE A 54 8.69 -8.44 -24.88
C ILE A 54 9.09 -9.80 -25.47
N ALA A 55 8.46 -10.24 -26.55
CA ALA A 55 8.74 -11.53 -27.18
C ALA A 55 10.21 -11.69 -27.62
N ARG A 56 10.83 -10.60 -28.11
CA ARG A 56 12.25 -10.58 -28.47
C ARG A 56 13.14 -10.85 -27.26
N HIS A 57 12.84 -10.20 -26.13
CA HIS A 57 13.60 -10.39 -24.89
C HIS A 57 13.36 -11.76 -24.26
N GLU A 58 12.11 -12.25 -24.26
CA GLU A 58 11.79 -13.59 -23.77
C GLU A 58 12.50 -14.67 -24.58
N THR A 59 12.60 -14.50 -25.90
CA THR A 59 13.37 -15.42 -26.78
C THR A 59 14.87 -15.33 -26.50
N LYS A 60 15.40 -14.12 -26.31
CA LYS A 60 16.84 -13.92 -26.03
C LYS A 60 17.26 -14.54 -24.69
N TYR A 61 16.45 -14.38 -23.66
CA TYR A 61 16.78 -14.82 -22.30
C TYR A 61 16.15 -16.17 -21.93
N GLN A 62 15.33 -16.76 -22.82
CA GLN A 62 14.63 -18.04 -22.60
C GLN A 62 13.78 -18.05 -21.32
N ILE A 63 13.30 -16.88 -20.88
CA ILE A 63 12.51 -16.72 -19.65
C ILE A 63 11.38 -15.73 -19.94
N GLN A 64 10.17 -16.10 -19.53
CA GLN A 64 9.01 -15.20 -19.61
C GLN A 64 9.16 -14.01 -18.67
N LEU A 65 8.70 -12.82 -19.10
CA LEU A 65 8.75 -11.61 -18.30
C LEU A 65 7.99 -11.77 -16.98
N SER A 66 6.82 -12.41 -17.02
CA SER A 66 6.02 -12.73 -15.84
C SER A 66 6.80 -13.56 -14.82
N ALA A 67 7.54 -14.58 -15.28
CA ALA A 67 8.37 -15.43 -14.44
C ALA A 67 9.55 -14.65 -13.84
N MET A 68 10.17 -13.73 -14.60
CA MET A 68 11.22 -12.85 -14.05
C MET A 68 10.68 -11.95 -12.95
N LEU A 69 9.51 -11.35 -13.16
CA LEU A 69 8.86 -10.46 -12.19
C LEU A 69 8.38 -11.20 -10.93
N PHE A 70 8.18 -12.52 -10.99
CA PHE A 70 7.84 -13.31 -9.81
C PHE A 70 9.04 -13.58 -8.89
N ARG A 71 10.26 -13.58 -9.43
CA ARG A 71 11.47 -13.96 -8.68
C ARG A 71 11.68 -13.18 -7.38
N PRO A 72 11.46 -11.86 -7.28
CA PRO A 72 11.58 -11.14 -6.00
C PRO A 72 10.60 -11.65 -4.93
N VAL A 73 9.36 -11.96 -5.33
CA VAL A 73 8.34 -12.53 -4.42
C VAL A 73 8.77 -13.92 -3.94
N GLN A 74 9.35 -14.73 -4.82
CA GLN A 74 9.93 -16.02 -4.42
C GLN A 74 11.15 -15.86 -3.51
N ARG A 75 11.99 -14.85 -3.79
CA ARG A 75 13.28 -14.66 -3.12
C ARG A 75 13.11 -14.32 -1.66
N VAL A 76 12.16 -13.43 -1.31
CA VAL A 76 11.90 -13.09 0.10
C VAL A 76 11.50 -14.32 0.91
N CYS A 77 10.67 -15.20 0.33
CA CYS A 77 10.25 -16.47 0.96
C CYS A 77 11.37 -17.52 1.03
N SER A 78 12.43 -17.37 0.22
CA SER A 78 13.54 -18.33 0.19
C SER A 78 14.57 -18.06 1.29
N TYR A 79 14.72 -16.83 1.76
CA TYR A 79 15.75 -16.48 2.74
C TYR A 79 15.64 -17.28 4.05
N PRO A 80 14.45 -17.44 4.68
CA PRO A 80 14.34 -18.25 5.90
C PRO A 80 14.81 -19.69 5.68
N LEU A 81 14.53 -20.28 4.51
CA LEU A 81 14.91 -21.66 4.18
C LEU A 81 16.43 -21.81 4.07
N LEU A 82 17.10 -20.83 3.45
CA LEU A 82 18.55 -20.83 3.32
C LEU A 82 19.25 -20.69 4.68
N VAL A 83 18.76 -19.80 5.53
CA VAL A 83 19.33 -19.62 6.88
C VAL A 83 19.05 -20.84 7.76
N LYS A 84 17.86 -21.45 7.64
CA LYS A 84 17.52 -22.70 8.33
C LYS A 84 18.46 -23.83 7.92
N GLU A 85 18.77 -23.97 6.64
CA GLU A 85 19.70 -25.00 6.19
C GLU A 85 21.12 -24.73 6.71
N ALA A 86 21.58 -23.47 6.70
CA ALA A 86 22.87 -23.10 7.29
C ALA A 86 22.94 -23.44 8.80
N LEU A 87 21.84 -23.22 9.55
CA LEU A 87 21.74 -23.60 10.96
C LEU A 87 21.91 -25.11 11.17
N ARG A 88 21.31 -25.95 10.31
CA ARG A 88 21.39 -27.42 10.43
C ARG A 88 22.81 -27.95 10.29
N HIS A 89 23.67 -27.27 9.53
CA HIS A 89 25.08 -27.64 9.32
C HIS A 89 26.04 -26.91 10.27
N THR A 90 25.53 -26.17 11.25
CA THR A 90 26.35 -25.43 12.23
C THR A 90 26.24 -26.07 13.61
N ALA A 91 27.37 -26.25 14.30
CA ALA A 91 27.38 -26.87 15.62
C ALA A 91 26.56 -26.06 16.65
N PRO A 92 25.62 -26.68 17.39
CA PRO A 92 24.83 -25.99 18.40
C PRO A 92 25.73 -25.47 19.52
N GLY A 93 25.42 -24.26 20.02
CA GLY A 93 26.20 -23.58 21.06
C GLY A 93 27.46 -22.86 20.55
N SER A 94 27.73 -22.86 19.24
CA SER A 94 28.77 -22.02 18.65
C SER A 94 28.30 -20.58 18.43
N GLN A 95 29.23 -19.62 18.47
CA GLN A 95 28.92 -18.21 18.15
C GLN A 95 28.26 -18.05 16.76
N MET A 96 28.67 -18.88 15.79
CA MET A 96 28.08 -18.92 14.45
C MET A 96 26.61 -19.36 14.49
N HIS A 97 26.29 -20.36 15.31
CA HIS A 97 24.92 -20.83 15.49
C HIS A 97 24.03 -19.73 16.09
N ASP A 98 24.54 -18.98 17.07
CA ASP A 98 23.80 -17.88 17.68
C ASP A 98 23.56 -16.73 16.70
N ALA A 99 24.57 -16.37 15.89
CA ALA A 99 24.44 -15.34 14.87
C ALA A 99 23.42 -15.75 13.80
N LEU A 100 23.47 -16.99 13.30
CA LEU A 100 22.51 -17.51 12.33
C LEU A 100 21.10 -17.66 12.91
N SER A 101 20.97 -17.95 14.20
CA SER A 101 19.67 -18.06 14.89
C SER A 101 18.98 -16.70 14.96
N LYS A 102 19.73 -15.64 15.32
CA LYS A 102 19.23 -14.26 15.29
C LYS A 102 18.83 -13.84 13.87
N LEU A 103 19.67 -14.15 12.88
CA LEU A 103 19.37 -13.87 11.48
C LEU A 103 18.11 -14.60 11.01
N PHE A 104 17.92 -15.86 11.40
CA PHE A 104 16.75 -16.64 11.04
C PHE A 104 15.46 -16.00 11.55
N VAL A 105 15.45 -15.54 12.80
CA VAL A 105 14.31 -14.83 13.40
C VAL A 105 14.02 -13.53 12.63
N ALA A 106 15.05 -12.72 12.35
CA ALA A 106 14.88 -11.45 11.66
C ALA A 106 14.32 -11.62 10.24
N VAL A 107 14.88 -12.57 9.47
CA VAL A 107 14.46 -12.87 8.10
C VAL A 107 13.06 -13.51 8.04
N SER A 108 12.71 -14.33 9.04
CA SER A 108 11.36 -14.89 9.16
C SER A 108 10.34 -13.78 9.44
N GLY A 109 10.67 -12.86 10.36
CA GLY A 109 9.85 -11.68 10.64
C GLY A 109 9.65 -10.78 9.42
N LEU A 110 10.68 -10.57 8.61
CA LEU A 110 10.58 -9.89 7.30
C LEU A 110 9.55 -10.58 6.39
N THR A 111 9.63 -11.91 6.28
CA THR A 111 8.75 -12.69 5.39
C THR A 111 7.30 -12.61 5.86
N GLU A 112 7.07 -12.71 7.17
CA GLU A 112 5.75 -12.56 7.78
C GLU A 112 5.19 -11.15 7.60
N GLN A 113 6.02 -10.12 7.78
CA GLN A 113 5.64 -8.72 7.56
C GLN A 113 5.21 -8.47 6.11
N VAL A 114 6.00 -8.93 5.13
CA VAL A 114 5.66 -8.79 3.71
C VAL A 114 4.38 -9.54 3.38
N ASN A 115 4.22 -10.78 3.86
CA ASN A 115 3.01 -11.57 3.64
C ASN A 115 1.77 -10.91 4.27
N SER A 116 1.88 -10.38 5.48
CA SER A 116 0.80 -9.64 6.16
C SER A 116 0.38 -8.40 5.37
N ASN A 117 1.35 -7.60 4.90
CA ASN A 117 1.08 -6.40 4.13
C ASN A 117 0.40 -6.72 2.79
N VAL A 118 0.82 -7.78 2.11
CA VAL A 118 0.18 -8.25 0.87
C VAL A 118 -1.29 -8.62 1.11
N ARG A 119 -1.58 -9.34 2.21
CA ARG A 119 -2.95 -9.71 2.59
C ARG A 119 -3.80 -8.49 2.93
N SER A 120 -3.28 -7.59 3.77
CA SER A 120 -3.98 -6.35 4.15
C SER A 120 -4.37 -5.52 2.92
N LEU A 121 -3.43 -5.31 1.99
CA LEU A 121 -3.71 -4.56 0.76
C LEU A 121 -4.70 -5.26 -0.17
N ALA A 122 -4.68 -6.60 -0.23
CA ALA A 122 -5.67 -7.36 -1.00
C ALA A 122 -7.08 -7.24 -0.39
N GLU A 123 -7.19 -7.35 0.94
CA GLU A 123 -8.45 -7.20 1.68
C GLU A 123 -9.01 -5.78 1.54
N GLU A 124 -8.18 -4.76 1.72
CA GLU A 124 -8.56 -3.35 1.54
C GLU A 124 -9.04 -3.07 0.13
N HIS A 125 -8.36 -3.62 -0.88
CA HIS A 125 -8.78 -3.51 -2.27
C HIS A 125 -10.13 -4.19 -2.51
N ALA A 126 -10.38 -5.35 -1.90
CA ALA A 126 -11.67 -6.03 -1.98
C ALA A 126 -12.80 -5.21 -1.34
N ILE A 127 -12.54 -4.61 -0.17
CA ILE A 127 -13.49 -3.73 0.52
C ILE A 127 -13.79 -2.47 -0.32
N ALA A 128 -12.77 -1.83 -0.88
CA ALA A 128 -12.95 -0.66 -1.74
C ALA A 128 -13.75 -0.99 -3.01
N MET A 129 -13.52 -2.17 -3.60
CA MET A 129 -14.30 -2.68 -4.73
C MET A 129 -15.77 -2.93 -4.35
N ASP A 130 -16.03 -3.50 -3.18
CA ASP A 130 -17.39 -3.74 -2.68
C ASP A 130 -18.13 -2.41 -2.40
N ALA A 131 -17.47 -1.45 -1.76
CA ALA A 131 -18.01 -0.11 -1.54
C ALA A 131 -18.39 0.58 -2.86
N LEU A 132 -17.55 0.47 -3.90
CA LEU A 132 -17.86 1.05 -5.20
C LEU A 132 -19.00 0.34 -5.92
N ARG A 133 -19.17 -0.97 -5.73
CA ARG A 133 -20.36 -1.68 -6.24
C ARG A 133 -21.63 -1.17 -5.58
N LYS A 134 -21.62 -0.92 -4.26
CA LYS A 134 -22.77 -0.37 -3.53
C LYS A 134 -23.13 1.04 -3.97
N VAL A 135 -22.13 1.88 -4.25
CA VAL A 135 -22.34 3.27 -4.74
C VAL A 135 -22.79 3.30 -6.20
N ASN A 136 -22.45 2.29 -7.02
CA ASN A 136 -22.76 2.25 -8.45
C ASN A 136 -23.66 1.06 -8.83
N PRO A 137 -24.97 1.06 -8.51
CA PRO A 137 -25.83 -0.06 -8.86
C PRO A 137 -25.97 -0.28 -10.37
N LEU A 138 -26.08 0.74 -11.24
CA LEU A 138 -26.32 0.51 -12.68
C LEU A 138 -25.83 1.68 -13.57
N LYS A 139 -25.12 1.34 -14.66
CA LYS A 139 -24.74 2.15 -15.85
C LYS A 139 -23.86 3.39 -15.60
N MET A 140 -22.55 3.18 -15.48
CA MET A 140 -21.56 4.27 -15.59
C MET A 140 -21.14 4.50 -17.05
N ASN A 141 -21.11 5.77 -17.46
CA ASN A 141 -20.45 6.20 -18.70
C ASN A 141 -18.92 6.03 -18.54
N LYS A 142 -18.20 5.74 -19.63
CA LYS A 142 -16.76 5.41 -19.64
C LYS A 142 -15.88 6.36 -18.79
N ALA A 143 -16.22 7.65 -18.77
CA ALA A 143 -15.51 8.67 -18.00
C ALA A 143 -15.67 8.54 -16.47
N ARG A 144 -16.88 8.21 -16.00
CA ARG A 144 -17.13 8.02 -14.55
C ARG A 144 -16.59 6.69 -14.06
N ALA A 145 -16.59 5.65 -14.91
CA ALA A 145 -15.92 4.39 -14.61
C ALA A 145 -14.40 4.59 -14.41
N MET A 146 -13.76 5.44 -15.23
CA MET A 146 -12.35 5.82 -15.05
C MET A 146 -12.10 6.60 -13.76
N GLN A 147 -12.99 7.53 -13.38
CA GLN A 147 -12.88 8.23 -12.08
C GLN A 147 -13.07 7.28 -10.89
N ALA A 148 -14.00 6.32 -10.98
CA ALA A 148 -14.20 5.31 -9.95
C ALA A 148 -12.97 4.38 -9.81
N THR A 149 -12.30 4.02 -10.90
CA THR A 149 -11.04 3.24 -10.84
C THR A 149 -9.89 4.03 -10.23
N GLN A 150 -9.86 5.36 -10.37
CA GLN A 150 -8.89 6.21 -9.67
C GLN A 150 -9.12 6.25 -8.15
N LEU A 151 -10.34 6.02 -7.67
CA LEU A 151 -10.63 5.92 -6.23
C LEU A 151 -10.01 4.66 -5.60
N ILE A 152 -9.78 3.60 -6.38
CA ILE A 152 -9.18 2.31 -5.95
C ILE A 152 -7.69 2.22 -6.27
N SER A 153 -7.06 3.29 -6.78
CA SER A 153 -5.61 3.23 -7.06
C SER A 153 -4.85 2.90 -5.77
N GLY A 154 -3.86 1.99 -5.87
CA GLY A 154 -3.31 1.18 -4.76
C GLY A 154 -2.66 1.88 -3.56
N THR A 155 -2.86 3.18 -3.40
CA THR A 155 -2.48 3.97 -2.21
C THR A 155 -3.68 4.49 -1.42
N ARG A 156 -4.92 4.29 -1.90
CA ARG A 156 -6.13 4.80 -1.25
C ARG A 156 -6.81 3.68 -0.46
N ARG A 157 -7.10 3.96 0.82
CA ARG A 157 -7.76 3.05 1.75
C ARG A 157 -9.11 3.62 2.16
N LEU A 158 -10.15 2.78 2.24
CA LEU A 158 -11.42 3.18 2.87
C LEU A 158 -11.19 3.30 4.38
N VAL A 159 -11.26 4.53 4.90
CA VAL A 159 -11.00 4.80 6.33
C VAL A 159 -12.27 4.66 7.17
N MET A 160 -13.41 5.12 6.65
CA MET A 160 -14.68 5.14 7.38
C MET A 160 -15.87 5.23 6.41
N GLU A 161 -16.97 4.55 6.74
CA GLU A 161 -18.27 4.69 6.08
C GLU A 161 -19.23 5.44 7.03
N VAL A 162 -19.87 6.51 6.54
CA VAL A 162 -20.80 7.33 7.32
C VAL A 162 -22.14 7.39 6.60
N GLY A 163 -23.20 6.94 7.26
CA GLY A 163 -24.57 7.10 6.77
C GLY A 163 -25.08 8.51 7.04
N VAL A 164 -25.48 9.24 6.00
CA VAL A 164 -26.10 10.56 6.13
C VAL A 164 -27.54 10.46 5.65
N GLU A 165 -28.50 10.66 6.56
CA GLU A 165 -29.91 10.75 6.23
C GLU A 165 -30.25 12.19 5.83
N MET A 166 -30.57 12.41 4.56
CA MET A 166 -31.00 13.74 4.08
C MET A 166 -32.53 13.83 4.10
N ARG A 167 -33.07 14.64 5.00
CA ARG A 167 -34.49 14.96 5.03
C ARG A 167 -34.77 16.13 4.08
N ARG A 168 -35.49 15.87 2.99
CA ARG A 168 -35.93 16.93 2.05
C ARG A 168 -37.01 17.76 2.72
N VAL A 169 -36.67 18.97 3.15
CA VAL A 169 -37.66 19.95 3.59
C VAL A 169 -38.34 20.49 2.34
N GLN A 170 -39.61 20.16 2.15
CA GLN A 170 -40.42 20.83 1.13
C GLN A 170 -40.69 22.25 1.65
N LEU A 171 -40.12 23.24 0.98
CA LEU A 171 -40.59 24.62 1.09
C LEU A 171 -41.94 24.67 0.38
N THR A 172 -43.02 24.49 1.14
CA THR A 172 -44.36 24.84 0.69
C THR A 172 -44.46 26.36 0.68
N ASP A 173 -44.34 26.95 -0.51
CA ASP A 173 -44.80 28.30 -0.76
C ASP A 173 -46.33 28.33 -0.66
N ALA A 174 -46.83 28.77 0.48
CA ALA A 174 -48.17 29.32 0.62
C ALA A 174 -48.08 30.53 1.56
N PRO A 175 -48.15 31.77 1.05
CA PRO A 175 -48.26 32.92 1.93
C PRO A 175 -49.63 32.88 2.63
N PRO A 176 -49.69 33.01 3.97
CA PRO A 176 -50.97 33.28 4.63
C PRO A 176 -51.45 34.66 4.18
N SER A 177 -52.66 34.71 3.64
CA SER A 177 -53.40 35.94 3.36
C SER A 177 -53.41 36.83 4.61
N MET A 178 -52.72 37.97 4.53
CA MET A 178 -52.82 39.04 5.51
C MET A 178 -54.16 39.78 5.36
N PRO A 179 -54.88 40.10 6.44
CA PRO A 179 -55.62 41.33 6.52
C PRO A 179 -54.73 42.44 7.07
N ALA A 180 -54.79 43.59 6.40
CA ALA A 180 -54.08 44.81 6.76
C ALA A 180 -54.48 45.34 8.14
N SER A 181 -53.51 45.77 8.97
CA SER A 181 -53.49 47.14 9.52
C SER A 181 -52.27 47.44 10.39
N SER A 182 -51.70 48.62 10.15
CA SER A 182 -51.00 49.54 11.07
C SER A 182 -49.65 49.19 11.76
N ARG A 183 -48.63 49.96 11.34
CA ARG A 183 -47.60 50.68 12.14
C ARG A 183 -46.68 49.92 13.10
N SER A 184 -45.38 49.85 12.74
CA SER A 184 -44.25 50.61 13.35
C SER A 184 -42.89 49.94 13.04
N PRO A 185 -41.76 50.67 12.92
CA PRO A 185 -40.47 50.09 12.55
C PRO A 185 -39.57 49.88 13.78
N SER A 186 -38.96 48.70 13.91
CA SER A 186 -37.57 48.52 14.36
C SER A 186 -37.24 47.03 14.51
N ASN A 187 -35.94 46.75 14.35
CA ASN A 187 -35.22 45.53 14.74
C ASN A 187 -34.97 44.52 13.62
N PHE A 188 -33.82 44.76 12.98
CA PHE A 188 -32.98 43.80 12.30
C PHE A 188 -32.60 42.67 13.28
N THR A 189 -33.00 41.43 13.01
CA THR A 189 -32.52 40.25 13.76
C THR A 189 -32.12 39.16 12.78
N SER A 190 -30.82 38.83 12.80
CA SER A 190 -30.20 37.72 12.09
C SER A 190 -30.65 36.34 12.61
N ALA A 191 -30.77 35.41 11.67
CA ALA A 191 -30.36 34.00 11.68
C ALA A 191 -30.75 33.07 12.85
N ARG A 192 -31.36 31.93 12.50
CA ARG A 192 -31.00 30.63 13.08
C ARG A 192 -31.34 29.47 12.14
N THR A 193 -30.33 28.97 11.44
CA THR A 193 -30.37 27.64 10.81
C THR A 193 -29.99 26.62 11.87
N SER A 194 -30.96 25.84 12.35
CA SER A 194 -30.73 24.73 13.28
C SER A 194 -30.39 23.46 12.50
N ILE A 195 -29.15 23.00 12.64
CA ILE A 195 -28.69 21.67 12.21
C ILE A 195 -28.79 20.75 13.44
N SER A 196 -29.68 19.76 13.40
CA SER A 196 -29.71 18.67 14.39
C SER A 196 -28.98 17.45 13.83
N THR A 197 -27.76 17.19 14.31
CA THR A 197 -27.01 15.95 14.08
C THR A 197 -27.51 14.86 15.02
N PHE A 198 -27.94 13.72 14.47
CA PHE A 198 -28.10 12.48 15.22
C PHE A 198 -26.97 11.52 14.83
N THR A 199 -25.99 11.36 15.70
CA THR A 199 -24.83 10.46 15.52
C THR A 199 -25.15 9.10 16.13
N SER A 200 -25.29 8.07 15.30
CA SER A 200 -25.15 6.69 15.76
C SER A 200 -23.75 6.21 15.39
N ALA A 201 -22.82 6.27 16.36
CA ALA A 201 -21.44 5.82 16.20
C ALA A 201 -21.35 4.33 16.57
N ARG A 202 -20.93 3.49 15.62
CA ARG A 202 -20.43 2.15 15.91
C ARG A 202 -18.90 2.21 15.86
N THR A 203 -18.30 2.42 17.03
CA THR A 203 -16.86 2.58 17.20
C THR A 203 -16.17 1.22 17.16
N SER A 204 -15.39 0.93 16.13
CA SER A 204 -14.30 -0.05 16.22
C SER A 204 -13.00 0.72 16.48
N ALA A 205 -12.50 0.66 17.72
CA ALA A 205 -11.27 1.33 18.12
C ALA A 205 -10.05 0.59 17.54
N PHE A 206 -9.17 1.32 16.86
CA PHE A 206 -7.78 0.88 16.67
C PHE A 206 -6.83 2.07 16.84
N THR A 207 -6.03 1.99 17.90
CA THR A 207 -5.06 2.98 18.33
C THR A 207 -3.78 2.82 17.50
N SER A 208 -3.42 3.83 16.70
CA SER A 208 -2.12 3.90 16.04
C SER A 208 -1.35 5.12 16.57
N ALA A 209 -0.37 4.83 17.42
CA ALA A 209 0.64 5.79 17.83
C ALA A 209 1.62 6.03 16.68
N ARG A 210 1.85 7.30 16.36
CA ARG A 210 2.75 7.77 15.31
C ARG A 210 3.99 8.39 15.97
N PRO A 211 5.23 7.99 15.65
CA PRO A 211 6.38 8.81 15.98
C PRO A 211 6.67 9.83 14.87
N SER A 212 7.03 11.01 15.35
CA SER A 212 7.34 12.24 14.62
C SER A 212 8.61 12.10 13.77
N ALA A 213 8.54 12.53 12.51
CA ALA A 213 9.69 12.64 11.63
C ALA A 213 10.47 13.92 11.94
N ARG A 214 11.74 13.77 12.34
CA ARG A 214 12.70 14.88 12.47
C ARG A 214 13.53 14.93 11.19
N ALA A 215 13.48 16.07 10.51
CA ALA A 215 14.29 16.36 9.33
C ALA A 215 15.78 16.36 9.69
N SER A 216 16.59 15.65 8.90
CA SER A 216 18.05 15.77 8.90
C SER A 216 18.51 15.91 7.46
N THR A 217 19.03 17.10 7.18
CA THR A 217 19.78 17.47 5.98
C THR A 217 21.20 16.92 6.07
N HIS A 218 21.61 16.06 5.12
CA HIS A 218 23.03 15.87 4.78
C HIS A 218 23.22 15.56 3.28
N PRO A 219 24.37 15.97 2.69
CA PRO A 219 24.55 16.09 1.25
C PRO A 219 25.10 14.81 0.60
N SER A 220 24.74 14.63 -0.67
CA SER A 220 25.14 13.53 -1.57
C SER A 220 26.60 13.66 -2.05
N PRO A 221 27.43 12.60 -1.99
CA PRO A 221 28.78 12.62 -2.53
C PRO A 221 28.90 11.76 -3.79
N TYR A 222 28.31 12.18 -4.91
CA TYR A 222 28.68 11.65 -6.24
C TYR A 222 28.72 12.79 -7.25
N ARG A 223 29.87 13.46 -7.28
CA ARG A 223 30.28 14.43 -8.29
C ARG A 223 31.09 13.67 -9.35
N THR A 224 30.49 13.43 -10.51
CA THR A 224 31.20 12.91 -11.69
C THR A 224 31.87 14.06 -12.42
N GLY A 225 33.20 14.04 -12.46
CA GLY A 225 34.03 14.89 -13.33
C GLY A 225 34.41 14.17 -14.64
N PRO A 226 34.89 14.91 -15.65
CA PRO A 226 34.94 14.45 -17.04
C PRO A 226 36.18 13.58 -17.34
N ARG A 227 36.02 12.68 -18.33
CA ARG A 227 37.11 11.88 -18.93
C ARG A 227 37.50 12.45 -20.30
N SER A 228 38.75 12.87 -20.42
CA SER A 228 39.60 12.95 -21.64
C SER A 228 41.06 12.96 -21.17
N PRO A 229 42.06 12.57 -21.97
CA PRO A 229 42.17 12.65 -23.44
C PRO A 229 41.70 11.42 -24.19
#